data_AF-A0A5C1ACJ2-F1
#
_entry.id   AF-A0A5C1ACJ2-F1
#
_cell.length_a   1.000
_cell.length_b   1.000
_cell.length_c   1.000
_cell.angle_alpha   90.00
_cell.angle_beta   90.00
_cell.angle_gamma   90.00
#
_symmetry.space_group_name_H-M   'P 1'
#
loop_
_entity.id
_entity.type
_entity.pdbx_description
1 polymer ?
#
loop_
_entity_poly.entity_id
_entity_poly.type
_entity_poly.pdbx_seq_one_letter_code
_entity_poly.pdbx_strand_id
1 'polypeptide(L)'
;MMTMNRMAATNMSGAPSTNMPEMMPASMPNMVMVPRCTMKMEKCTGGMKITCMCDDPTACTMMQNLCTMMAGGMCSVACMMNGMMVCCCNLTMGACKVEMTKDGCCVTCTSGDKACCDMIQGCCDCMTACMKTGCTCCLMMGGTPVCCCMC
;
A
#
# COMPACT_ATOMS: atom_id res chain seq x y z
N MET A 1 33.48 61.64 -29.02
CA MET A 1 32.99 60.69 -30.05
C MET A 1 32.40 59.51 -29.29
N MET A 2 31.09 59.48 -29.01
CA MET A 2 30.00 58.96 -29.88
C MET A 2 30.42 57.59 -30.48
N THR A 3 29.75 56.48 -30.17
CA THR A 3 28.33 56.24 -30.51
C THR A 3 27.68 55.19 -29.59
N MET A 4 26.47 55.49 -29.11
CA MET A 4 25.50 54.53 -28.57
C MET A 4 25.06 53.55 -29.66
N ASN A 5 24.88 52.27 -29.33
CA ASN A 5 23.90 51.46 -30.06
C ASN A 5 22.99 50.72 -29.08
N ARG A 6 21.74 51.19 -29.03
CA ARG A 6 20.56 50.51 -28.46
C ARG A 6 20.06 49.50 -29.47
N MET A 7 19.82 48.26 -29.04
CA MET A 7 18.84 47.28 -29.57
C MET A 7 19.04 46.01 -28.74
N ALA A 8 18.06 45.21 -28.35
CA ALA A 8 16.61 45.29 -28.31
C ALA A 8 16.19 44.08 -27.44
N ALA A 9 15.04 44.17 -26.79
CA ALA A 9 14.44 43.10 -26.02
C ALA A 9 14.47 41.75 -26.75
N THR A 10 15.07 40.74 -26.13
CA THR A 10 14.90 39.35 -26.58
C THR A 10 13.96 38.65 -25.60
N ASN A 11 12.71 38.62 -26.03
CA ASN A 11 11.67 37.72 -25.57
C ASN A 11 12.10 36.28 -25.96
N MET A 12 12.57 35.47 -25.01
CA MET A 12 12.62 34.01 -25.15
C MET A 12 11.67 33.43 -24.09
N SER A 13 10.37 33.38 -24.39
CA SER A 13 9.69 32.15 -24.84
C SER A 13 10.16 30.90 -24.10
N GLY A 14 9.45 30.64 -23.00
CA GLY A 14 9.04 29.32 -22.52
C GLY A 14 10.05 28.19 -22.67
N ALA A 15 10.92 28.04 -21.67
CA ALA A 15 11.47 26.73 -21.38
C ALA A 15 10.28 25.77 -21.13
N PRO A 16 10.21 24.60 -21.79
CA PRO A 16 9.26 23.57 -21.41
C PRO A 16 9.65 23.09 -20.01
N SER A 17 8.96 23.65 -19.02
CA SER A 17 8.72 23.02 -17.73
C SER A 17 8.31 21.59 -18.02
N THR A 18 9.26 20.68 -17.89
CA THR A 18 9.00 19.26 -17.80
C THR A 18 8.21 19.08 -16.52
N ASN A 19 6.89 19.17 -16.67
CA ASN A 19 5.91 18.67 -15.72
C ASN A 19 6.23 17.19 -15.51
N MET A 20 7.16 16.92 -14.60
CA MET A 20 7.16 15.67 -13.87
C MET A 20 5.74 15.57 -13.30
N PRO A 21 4.93 14.59 -13.72
CA PRO A 21 3.67 14.37 -13.06
C PRO A 21 4.03 14.03 -11.62
N GLU A 22 3.79 14.99 -10.72
CA GLU A 22 3.68 14.72 -9.30
C GLU A 22 2.71 13.56 -9.20
N MET A 23 3.27 12.39 -8.90
CA MET A 23 2.54 11.18 -8.61
C MET A 23 1.92 11.35 -7.22
N MET A 24 1.05 12.36 -7.09
CA MET A 24 0.15 12.48 -5.97
C MET A 24 -0.71 11.21 -5.99
N PRO A 25 -0.71 10.39 -4.93
CA PRO A 25 -1.57 9.23 -4.88
C PRO A 25 -3.00 9.75 -5.03
N ALA A 26 -3.65 9.38 -6.13
CA ALA A 26 -5.05 9.66 -6.34
C ALA A 26 -5.79 9.27 -5.06
N SER A 27 -6.52 10.23 -4.50
CA SER A 27 -7.49 10.02 -3.43
C SER A 27 -8.25 8.73 -3.72
N MET A 28 -7.96 7.67 -2.97
CA MET A 28 -8.38 6.28 -3.25
C MET A 28 -9.89 6.21 -3.50
N PRO A 29 -10.36 6.09 -4.76
CA PRO A 29 -11.75 6.39 -5.11
C PRO A 29 -12.79 5.34 -4.65
N ASN A 30 -12.40 4.31 -3.90
CA ASN A 30 -13.26 3.13 -3.74
C ASN A 30 -13.23 2.45 -2.36
N MET A 31 -13.01 3.22 -1.30
CA MET A 31 -13.04 2.69 0.08
C MET A 31 -14.44 2.21 0.54
N VAL A 32 -15.51 2.57 -0.18
CA VAL A 32 -16.91 2.30 0.24
C VAL A 32 -17.30 0.82 0.07
N MET A 33 -16.62 0.08 -0.81
CA MET A 33 -16.97 -1.31 -1.15
C MET A 33 -15.96 -2.35 -0.62
N VAL A 34 -15.04 -1.96 0.27
CA VAL A 34 -14.00 -2.87 0.77
C VAL A 34 -14.50 -3.66 1.98
N PRO A 35 -14.36 -5.00 2.00
CA PRO A 35 -14.70 -5.82 3.16
C PRO A 35 -14.02 -5.31 4.44
N ARG A 36 -14.83 -5.13 5.50
CA ARG A 36 -14.32 -4.80 6.83
C ARG A 36 -13.95 -6.08 7.57
N CYS A 37 -12.71 -6.16 8.02
CA CYS A 37 -12.14 -7.37 8.59
C CYS A 37 -11.41 -7.06 9.89
N THR A 38 -11.24 -8.09 10.71
CA THR A 38 -10.22 -8.13 11.75
C THR A 38 -8.90 -8.50 11.11
N MET A 39 -7.87 -7.70 11.32
CA MET A 39 -6.52 -7.93 10.79
C MET A 39 -5.56 -8.27 11.93
N LYS A 40 -4.62 -9.18 11.69
CA LYS A 40 -3.54 -9.54 12.62
C LYS A 40 -2.22 -9.65 11.87
N MET A 41 -1.18 -9.05 12.42
CA MET A 41 0.19 -9.11 11.89
C MET A 41 1.05 -9.95 12.82
N GLU A 42 1.78 -10.92 12.28
CA GLU A 42 2.68 -11.78 13.06
C GLU A 42 3.98 -11.99 12.31
N LYS A 43 5.12 -11.84 12.98
CA LYS A 43 6.41 -12.25 12.41
C LYS A 43 6.44 -13.77 12.27
N CYS A 44 7.07 -14.24 11.20
CA CYS A 44 7.38 -15.65 11.01
C CYS A 44 8.82 -15.79 10.52
N THR A 45 9.32 -17.02 10.49
CA THR A 45 10.64 -17.30 9.93
C THR A 45 10.72 -16.80 8.49
N GLY A 46 11.68 -15.91 8.20
CA GLY A 46 11.88 -15.35 6.87
C GLY A 46 10.94 -14.21 6.47
N GLY A 47 10.07 -13.72 7.37
CA GLY A 47 9.20 -12.58 7.07
C GLY A 47 8.03 -12.39 8.03
N MET A 48 6.82 -12.29 7.49
CA MET A 48 5.60 -12.05 8.26
C MET A 48 4.35 -12.74 7.68
N LYS A 49 3.31 -12.80 8.51
CA LYS A 49 1.96 -13.21 8.16
C LYS A 49 0.96 -12.09 8.45
N ILE A 50 0.01 -11.93 7.54
CA ILE A 50 -1.13 -11.02 7.64
C ILE A 50 -2.38 -11.88 7.60
N THR A 51 -3.11 -11.96 8.70
CA THR A 51 -4.36 -12.70 8.77
C THR A 51 -5.53 -11.74 8.76
N CYS A 52 -6.41 -11.88 7.78
CA CYS A 52 -7.64 -11.10 7.66
C CYS A 52 -8.83 -12.04 7.89
N MET A 53 -9.70 -11.67 8.82
CA MET A 53 -10.87 -12.45 9.22
C MET A 53 -12.13 -11.60 9.12
N CYS A 54 -13.24 -12.18 8.68
CA CYS A 54 -14.51 -11.49 8.57
C CYS A 54 -15.63 -12.39 9.10
N ASP A 55 -16.43 -11.86 10.03
CA ASP A 55 -17.55 -12.58 10.61
C ASP A 55 -18.81 -12.53 9.73
N ASP A 56 -18.86 -11.60 8.77
CA ASP A 56 -19.92 -11.54 7.76
C ASP A 56 -19.60 -12.45 6.58
N PRO A 57 -20.40 -13.50 6.30
CA PRO A 57 -20.13 -14.46 5.23
C PRO A 57 -20.06 -13.82 3.83
N THR A 58 -20.83 -12.76 3.60
CA THR A 58 -20.88 -12.06 2.31
C THR A 58 -19.57 -11.30 2.06
N ALA A 59 -19.14 -10.50 3.05
CA ALA A 59 -17.87 -9.79 3.01
C ALA A 59 -16.66 -10.74 3.00
N CYS A 60 -16.72 -11.86 3.73
CA CYS A 60 -15.71 -12.91 3.67
C CYS A 60 -15.57 -13.47 2.25
N THR A 61 -16.68 -13.86 1.62
CA THR A 61 -16.70 -14.38 0.24
C THR A 61 -16.15 -13.34 -0.75
N MET A 62 -16.55 -12.06 -0.59
CA MET A 62 -16.05 -10.98 -1.43
C MET A 62 -14.54 -10.80 -1.28
N MET A 63 -14.01 -10.77 -0.06
CA MET A 63 -12.57 -10.67 0.21
C MET A 63 -11.81 -11.84 -0.40
N GLN A 64 -12.29 -13.07 -0.23
CA GLN A 64 -11.66 -14.26 -0.77
C GLN A 64 -11.62 -14.26 -2.31
N ASN A 65 -12.70 -13.81 -2.94
CA ASN A 65 -12.75 -13.64 -4.40
C ASN A 65 -11.72 -12.60 -4.87
N LEU A 66 -11.65 -11.44 -4.22
CA LEU A 66 -10.66 -10.41 -4.54
C LEU A 66 -9.23 -10.93 -4.37
N CYS A 67 -8.96 -11.63 -3.26
CA CYS A 67 -7.65 -12.22 -2.99
C CYS A 67 -7.27 -13.29 -4.02
N THR A 68 -8.24 -14.10 -4.47
CA THR A 68 -8.02 -15.15 -5.49
C THR A 68 -7.73 -14.51 -6.85
N MET A 69 -8.51 -13.51 -7.24
CA MET A 69 -8.33 -12.80 -8.51
C MET A 69 -6.99 -12.06 -8.60
N MET A 70 -6.45 -11.61 -7.45
CA MET A 70 -5.21 -10.85 -7.37
C MET A 70 -4.05 -11.64 -6.76
N ALA A 71 -4.20 -12.96 -6.63
CA ALA A 71 -3.15 -13.83 -6.15
C ALA A 71 -1.92 -13.72 -7.07
N GLY A 72 -0.73 -13.58 -6.46
CA GLY A 72 0.52 -13.33 -7.19
C GLY A 72 0.76 -11.86 -7.54
N GLY A 73 -0.20 -10.96 -7.26
CA GLY A 73 0.00 -9.52 -7.35
C GLY A 73 0.88 -8.95 -6.23
N MET A 74 1.36 -7.72 -6.43
CA MET A 74 2.13 -6.99 -5.41
C MET A 74 1.26 -6.75 -4.17
N CYS A 75 1.69 -7.24 -3.01
CA CYS A 75 1.01 -7.00 -1.73
C CYS A 75 1.58 -5.74 -1.07
N SER A 76 0.70 -4.92 -0.50
CA SER A 76 1.10 -3.81 0.38
C SER A 76 0.03 -3.57 1.44
N VAL A 77 0.38 -2.85 2.50
CA VAL A 77 -0.59 -2.42 3.51
C VAL A 77 -0.51 -0.92 3.67
N ALA A 78 -1.63 -0.25 3.42
CA ALA A 78 -1.80 1.17 3.64
C ALA A 78 -2.42 1.41 5.02
N CYS A 79 -1.65 2.00 5.91
CA CYS A 79 -2.12 2.46 7.22
C CYS A 79 -2.56 3.91 7.10
N MET A 80 -3.80 4.20 7.49
CA MET A 80 -4.42 5.51 7.43
C MET A 80 -4.84 5.99 8.81
N MET A 81 -4.64 7.27 9.08
CA MET A 81 -5.10 7.96 10.29
C MET A 81 -5.74 9.28 9.87
N ASN A 82 -6.94 9.56 10.37
CA ASN A 82 -7.70 10.77 10.03
C ASN A 82 -7.88 10.98 8.51
N GLY A 83 -8.07 9.89 7.77
CA GLY A 83 -8.25 9.91 6.31
C GLY A 83 -6.98 10.15 5.50
N MET A 84 -5.81 10.28 6.13
CA MET A 84 -4.52 10.41 5.46
C MET A 84 -3.66 9.16 5.66
N MET A 85 -2.89 8.78 4.64
CA MET A 85 -1.97 7.65 4.72
C MET A 85 -0.73 8.04 5.55
N VAL A 86 -0.51 7.33 6.65
CA VAL A 86 0.64 7.56 7.55
C VAL A 86 1.79 6.60 7.28
N CYS A 87 1.48 5.42 6.75
CA CYS A 87 2.47 4.43 6.38
C CYS A 87 1.94 3.58 5.21
N CYS A 88 2.82 3.24 4.27
CA CYS A 88 2.56 2.24 3.25
C CYS A 88 3.70 1.23 3.25
N CYS A 89 3.45 0.04 3.79
CA CYS A 89 4.41 -1.05 3.75
C CYS A 89 4.25 -1.81 2.43
N ASN A 90 5.11 -1.51 1.46
CA ASN A 90 5.15 -2.26 0.20
C ASN A 90 5.94 -3.56 0.39
N LEU A 91 5.32 -4.72 0.15
CA LEU A 91 5.89 -6.04 0.42
C LEU A 91 6.51 -6.69 -0.83
N THR A 92 6.86 -5.89 -1.84
CA THR A 92 7.51 -6.36 -3.08
C THR A 92 8.89 -6.99 -2.88
N MET A 93 9.49 -6.86 -1.69
CA MET A 93 10.75 -7.51 -1.33
C MET A 93 10.61 -9.00 -0.95
N GLY A 94 9.38 -9.52 -0.87
CA GLY A 94 9.11 -10.91 -0.54
C GLY A 94 8.16 -11.60 -1.51
N ALA A 95 8.23 -12.92 -1.55
CA ALA A 95 7.23 -13.77 -2.17
C ALA A 95 5.98 -13.78 -1.28
N CYS A 96 4.87 -13.27 -1.81
CA CYS A 96 3.59 -13.25 -1.11
C CYS A 96 2.75 -14.46 -1.53
N LYS A 97 2.50 -15.36 -0.57
CA LYS A 97 1.56 -16.47 -0.71
C LYS A 97 0.25 -16.09 -0.04
N VAL A 98 -0.86 -16.29 -0.72
CA VAL A 98 -2.19 -16.03 -0.18
C VAL A 98 -2.91 -17.36 -0.01
N GLU A 99 -3.38 -17.64 1.20
CA GLU A 99 -4.11 -18.85 1.56
C GLU A 99 -5.50 -18.46 2.06
N MET A 100 -6.55 -18.96 1.39
CA MET A 100 -7.91 -18.74 1.86
C MET A 100 -8.15 -19.60 3.10
N THR A 101 -8.75 -19.01 4.13
CA THR A 101 -9.16 -19.72 5.35
C THR A 101 -10.69 -19.81 5.37
N LYS A 102 -11.27 -20.55 6.32
CA LYS A 102 -12.73 -20.66 6.42
C LYS A 102 -13.41 -19.28 6.55
N ASP A 103 -12.81 -18.41 7.38
CA ASP A 103 -13.38 -17.13 7.79
C ASP A 103 -12.58 -15.94 7.25
N GLY A 104 -11.73 -16.17 6.22
CA GLY A 104 -11.01 -15.10 5.56
C GLY A 104 -9.79 -15.52 4.74
N CYS A 105 -8.64 -14.89 4.96
CA CYS A 105 -7.39 -15.21 4.28
C CYS A 105 -6.14 -14.98 5.16
N CYS A 106 -5.05 -15.65 4.80
CA CYS A 106 -3.72 -15.45 5.37
C CYS A 106 -2.73 -15.14 4.23
N VAL A 107 -2.09 -13.97 4.29
CA VAL A 107 -0.99 -13.61 3.40
C VAL A 107 0.31 -13.85 4.13
N THR A 108 1.14 -14.74 3.61
CA THR A 108 2.51 -14.95 4.07
C THR A 108 3.45 -14.25 3.11
N CYS A 109 4.22 -13.27 3.60
CA CYS A 109 5.26 -12.59 2.85
C CYS A 109 6.62 -13.01 3.41
N THR A 110 7.45 -13.65 2.60
CA THR A 110 8.78 -14.13 3.00
C THR A 110 9.82 -13.85 1.94
N SER A 111 11.08 -13.73 2.35
CA SER A 111 12.21 -13.59 1.42
C SER A 111 13.29 -14.64 1.71
N GLY A 112 14.08 -14.98 0.69
CA GLY A 112 15.30 -15.76 0.86
C GLY A 112 16.52 -14.89 1.17
N ASP A 113 16.42 -13.58 0.93
CA ASP A 113 17.48 -12.62 1.23
C ASP A 113 17.33 -12.10 2.67
N LYS A 114 18.43 -12.05 3.42
CA LYS A 114 18.40 -11.66 4.83
C LYS A 114 18.00 -10.19 5.01
N ALA A 115 18.51 -9.28 4.18
CA ALA A 115 18.18 -7.86 4.31
C ALA A 115 16.69 -7.62 4.00
N CYS A 116 16.15 -8.31 2.99
CA CYS A 116 14.72 -8.32 2.71
C CYS A 116 13.88 -8.90 3.86
N CYS A 117 14.34 -9.98 4.50
CA CYS A 117 13.66 -10.52 5.69
C CYS A 117 13.61 -9.49 6.83
N ASP A 118 14.73 -8.83 7.12
CA ASP A 118 14.82 -7.81 8.17
C ASP A 118 13.89 -6.63 7.85
N MET A 119 13.79 -6.22 6.57
CA MET A 119 12.84 -5.20 6.11
C MET A 119 11.37 -5.64 6.31
N ILE A 120 11.01 -6.85 5.90
CA ILE A 120 9.63 -7.38 6.07
C ILE A 120 9.25 -7.43 7.55
N GLN A 121 10.17 -7.85 8.42
CA GLN A 121 9.93 -7.84 9.86
C GLN A 121 9.78 -6.42 10.42
N GLY A 122 10.56 -5.45 9.91
CA GLY A 122 10.38 -4.04 10.25
C GLY A 122 9.02 -3.49 9.81
N CYS A 123 8.56 -3.88 8.61
CA CYS A 123 7.19 -3.57 8.15
C CYS A 123 6.15 -4.16 9.10
N CYS A 124 6.33 -5.40 9.56
CA CYS A 124 5.44 -6.04 10.54
C CYS A 124 5.35 -5.22 11.85
N ASP A 125 6.47 -4.75 12.38
CA ASP A 125 6.50 -3.91 13.59
C ASP A 125 5.79 -2.58 13.37
N CYS A 126 6.06 -1.92 12.24
CA CYS A 126 5.45 -0.64 11.88
C CYS A 126 3.93 -0.76 11.76
N MET A 127 3.44 -1.77 11.03
CA MET A 127 2.00 -2.01 10.88
C MET A 127 1.34 -2.37 12.21
N THR A 128 2.00 -3.20 13.03
CA THR A 128 1.49 -3.54 14.37
C THR A 128 1.37 -2.31 15.25
N ALA A 129 2.33 -1.40 15.19
CA ALA A 129 2.26 -0.12 15.91
C ALA A 129 1.11 0.74 15.39
N CYS A 130 0.97 0.88 14.07
CA CYS A 130 -0.15 1.61 13.45
C CYS A 130 -1.51 1.07 13.91
N MET A 131 -1.70 -0.24 13.90
CA MET A 131 -2.93 -0.88 14.34
C MET A 131 -3.20 -0.60 15.82
N LYS A 132 -2.19 -0.62 16.69
CA LYS A 132 -2.34 -0.28 18.12
C LYS A 132 -2.72 1.18 18.36
N THR A 133 -2.38 2.07 17.44
CA THR A 133 -2.66 3.52 17.55
C THR A 133 -4.00 3.95 16.94
N GLY A 134 -4.82 3.01 16.43
CA GLY A 134 -6.10 3.36 15.82
C GLY A 134 -6.03 3.65 14.31
N CYS A 135 -4.98 3.17 13.62
CA CYS A 135 -4.93 3.32 12.17
C CYS A 135 -5.90 2.34 11.49
N THR A 136 -6.66 2.84 10.53
CA THR A 136 -7.33 1.99 9.55
C THR A 136 -6.29 1.39 8.62
N CYS A 137 -6.14 0.05 8.63
CA CYS A 137 -5.15 -0.64 7.81
C CYS A 137 -5.85 -1.38 6.67
N CYS A 138 -5.49 -1.07 5.43
CA CYS A 138 -6.03 -1.73 4.25
C CYS A 138 -4.96 -2.59 3.60
N LEU A 139 -5.25 -3.88 3.45
CA LEU A 139 -4.45 -4.79 2.65
C LEU A 139 -4.76 -4.52 1.19
N MET A 140 -3.72 -4.29 0.41
CA MET A 140 -3.79 -3.97 -1.00
C MET A 140 -3.11 -5.08 -1.80
N MET A 141 -3.74 -5.53 -2.87
CA MET A 141 -3.13 -6.44 -3.86
C MET A 141 -3.21 -5.79 -5.24
N GLY A 142 -2.08 -5.70 -5.94
CA GLY A 142 -2.03 -5.04 -7.26
C GLY A 142 -2.50 -3.58 -7.23
N GLY A 143 -2.33 -2.89 -6.09
CA GLY A 143 -2.82 -1.52 -5.89
C GLY A 143 -4.32 -1.39 -5.57
N THR A 144 -5.05 -2.50 -5.48
CA THR A 144 -6.49 -2.51 -5.14
C THR A 144 -6.71 -2.97 -3.69
N PRO A 145 -7.53 -2.28 -2.89
CA PRO A 145 -7.83 -2.73 -1.53
C PRO A 145 -8.66 -4.02 -1.55
N VAL A 146 -8.19 -5.06 -0.85
CA VAL A 146 -8.89 -6.35 -0.75
C VAL A 146 -9.64 -6.52 0.57
N CYS A 147 -9.14 -5.87 1.62
CA CYS A 147 -9.81 -5.76 2.92
C CYS A 147 -9.28 -4.54 3.67
N CYS A 148 -10.07 -4.06 4.64
CA CYS A 148 -9.63 -3.03 5.58
C CYS A 148 -10.00 -3.43 7.01
N CYS A 149 -9.12 -3.19 7.97
CA CYS A 149 -9.46 -3.13 9.39
C CYS A 149 -9.62 -1.69 9.82
N MET A 150 -10.62 -1.42 10.66
CA MET A 150 -10.52 -0.34 11.62
C MET A 150 -9.95 -0.99 12.89
N CYS A 151 -8.64 -0.81 13.04
CA CYS A 151 -7.90 -1.05 14.24
C CYS A 151 -7.85 0.32 14.97
#